data_AF-A0A9Q0WH05-F1
#
_entry.id   AF-A0A9Q0WH05-F1
#
_cell.length_a   1.000
_cell.length_b   1.000
_cell.length_c   1.000
_cell.angle_alpha   90.00
_cell.angle_beta   90.00
_cell.angle_gamma   90.00
#
_symmetry.space_group_name_H-M   'P 1'
#
loop_
_entity.id
_entity.type
_entity.pdbx_description
1 polymer ?
#
loop_
_entity_poly.entity_id
_entity_poly.type
_entity_poly.pdbx_seq_one_letter_code
_entity_poly.pdbx_strand_id
1 'polypeptide(L)'
;MGDIADSSCVLVQKGYTNGNPEVENFKNYGRQSGRGKRKKGAESPSPHSNKRPTLALYVSTEYKLHPPEEARRTLSFYLKKREMPAAAMTANAILTAAPPTLHPLLSPLPPNHSSFHGVSLKLPRQSFSFSLAAKKQQPLFVVSAAKKAVAVLKGTSSVEGVVTLSQEEGGPTTVNVRITGLTPGPHGFHLHEYGDTTNGCMSTGAHFNPNKLTHGAPEDEIRHAGDLGNIVANADGVAEVTIVDSQIPLTGPNAVIGRALVVHELEDDLGKGGHELSLTTGNAGGRLACGMYE
;
A
#
# COMPACT_ATOMS: atom_id res chain seq x y z
N MET A 1 -38.51 17.61 -23.47
CA MET A 1 -38.26 16.70 -22.34
C MET A 1 -37.40 15.56 -22.87
N GLY A 2 -36.26 15.32 -22.25
CA GLY A 2 -35.44 14.14 -22.55
C GLY A 2 -36.07 12.91 -21.92
N ASP A 3 -36.20 11.85 -22.71
CA ASP A 3 -36.67 10.56 -22.22
C ASP A 3 -35.53 9.88 -21.45
N ILE A 4 -35.73 9.77 -20.13
CA ILE A 4 -35.01 8.86 -19.26
C ILE A 4 -35.71 7.51 -19.43
N ALA A 5 -35.09 6.61 -20.20
CA ALA A 5 -35.47 5.20 -20.21
C ALA A 5 -34.72 4.50 -19.06
N ASP A 6 -35.45 4.28 -17.98
CA ASP A 6 -35.13 3.33 -16.92
C ASP A 6 -35.13 1.92 -17.53
N SER A 7 -33.99 1.23 -17.45
CA SER A 7 -33.87 -0.18 -17.81
C SER A 7 -33.48 -0.95 -16.56
N SER A 8 -34.52 -1.38 -15.85
CA SER A 8 -34.49 -2.38 -14.79
C SER A 8 -33.78 -3.65 -15.26
N CYS A 9 -32.73 -4.04 -14.55
CA CYS A 9 -32.00 -5.29 -14.73
C CYS A 9 -32.84 -6.45 -14.19
N VAL A 10 -33.34 -7.32 -15.07
CA VAL A 10 -34.00 -8.58 -14.69
C VAL A 10 -32.91 -9.65 -14.54
N LEU A 11 -32.68 -10.05 -13.29
CA LEU A 11 -31.88 -11.22 -12.91
C LEU A 11 -32.64 -12.49 -13.31
N VAL A 12 -32.20 -13.16 -14.37
CA VAL A 12 -32.61 -14.54 -14.67
C VAL A 12 -31.61 -15.48 -14.00
N GLN A 13 -32.02 -16.10 -12.88
CA GLN A 13 -31.35 -17.29 -12.34
C GLN A 13 -31.57 -18.46 -13.31
N LYS A 14 -30.51 -18.95 -13.96
CA LYS A 14 -30.51 -20.28 -14.60
C LYS A 14 -29.88 -21.28 -13.64
N GLY A 15 -30.65 -22.29 -13.26
CA GLY A 15 -30.21 -23.42 -12.46
C GLY A 15 -29.18 -24.28 -13.20
N TYR A 16 -28.26 -24.84 -12.42
CA TYR A 16 -27.31 -25.85 -12.87
C TYR A 16 -27.96 -27.23 -12.86
N THR A 17 -27.87 -27.94 -13.98
CA THR A 17 -28.00 -29.40 -14.03
C THR A 17 -26.79 -30.01 -14.74
N ASN A 18 -26.39 -31.19 -14.27
CA ASN A 18 -25.15 -31.90 -14.55
C ASN A 18 -25.01 -32.39 -16.01
N GLY A 19 -23.77 -32.34 -16.55
CA GLY A 19 -23.18 -33.46 -17.32
C GLY A 19 -23.12 -33.41 -18.85
N ASN A 20 -22.06 -32.76 -19.39
CA ASN A 20 -21.24 -33.05 -20.60
C ASN A 20 -21.89 -33.27 -22.01
N PRO A 21 -21.14 -33.19 -23.13
CA PRO A 21 -21.20 -32.07 -24.07
C PRO A 21 -21.76 -32.45 -25.45
N GLU A 22 -22.53 -31.56 -26.08
CA GLU A 22 -22.79 -31.60 -27.52
C GLU A 22 -22.31 -30.33 -28.22
N VAL A 23 -21.52 -30.56 -29.26
CA VAL A 23 -20.96 -29.58 -30.18
C VAL A 23 -22.03 -29.24 -31.22
N GLU A 24 -22.48 -27.99 -31.31
CA GLU A 24 -23.08 -27.49 -32.57
C GLU A 24 -22.72 -26.03 -32.86
N ASN A 25 -22.01 -25.88 -33.98
CA ASN A 25 -21.76 -24.65 -34.73
C ASN A 25 -23.03 -24.18 -35.44
N PHE A 26 -23.44 -22.90 -35.36
CA PHE A 26 -24.10 -22.19 -36.48
C PHE A 26 -23.93 -20.66 -36.30
N LYS A 27 -23.03 -20.04 -37.08
CA LYS A 27 -23.26 -19.31 -38.35
C LYS A 27 -23.98 -17.97 -38.24
N ASN A 28 -23.20 -16.93 -38.57
CA ASN A 28 -23.60 -15.58 -38.96
C ASN A 28 -24.67 -15.56 -40.08
N TYR A 29 -25.62 -14.64 -39.95
CA TYR A 29 -26.31 -14.02 -41.08
C TYR A 29 -26.20 -12.51 -40.99
N GLY A 30 -25.65 -11.91 -42.04
CA GLY A 30 -25.62 -10.46 -42.24
C GLY A 30 -26.72 -9.95 -43.16
N ARG A 31 -26.61 -8.64 -43.41
CA ARG A 31 -27.14 -7.81 -44.52
C ARG A 31 -28.49 -7.07 -44.36
N GLN A 32 -28.30 -5.75 -44.23
CA GLN A 32 -28.63 -4.68 -45.21
C GLN A 32 -30.05 -4.08 -45.31
N SER A 33 -30.06 -2.75 -45.10
CA SER A 33 -30.51 -1.68 -46.03
C SER A 33 -31.87 -1.01 -45.85
N GLY A 34 -31.89 0.32 -46.11
CA GLY A 34 -33.07 1.12 -46.48
C GLY A 34 -33.40 2.26 -45.50
N ARG A 35 -32.72 3.42 -45.56
CA ARG A 35 -33.03 4.62 -46.38
C ARG A 35 -34.35 5.34 -45.97
N GLY A 36 -34.19 6.54 -45.39
CA GLY A 36 -35.26 7.31 -44.75
C GLY A 36 -36.10 8.23 -45.64
N LYS A 37 -36.88 9.13 -45.01
CA LYS A 37 -37.41 10.38 -45.57
C LYS A 37 -37.77 11.37 -44.45
N ARG A 38 -37.42 12.64 -44.70
CA ARG A 38 -37.69 13.84 -43.89
C ARG A 38 -39.10 14.40 -44.18
N LYS A 39 -39.69 15.13 -43.22
CA LYS A 39 -40.03 16.58 -43.26
C LYS A 39 -41.36 16.94 -42.55
N LYS A 40 -41.25 18.00 -41.72
CA LYS A 40 -42.19 19.11 -41.42
C LYS A 40 -43.50 18.73 -40.68
N GLY A 41 -44.00 19.48 -39.71
CA GLY A 41 -43.58 20.76 -39.11
C GLY A 41 -44.67 21.31 -38.18
N ALA A 42 -44.24 22.20 -37.30
CA ALA A 42 -44.95 23.25 -36.55
C ALA A 42 -46.17 22.96 -35.65
N GLU A 43 -46.11 23.64 -34.49
CA GLU A 43 -47.17 24.43 -33.84
C GLU A 43 -47.61 23.98 -32.43
N SER A 44 -47.29 24.83 -31.46
CA SER A 44 -47.70 24.85 -30.05
C SER A 44 -49.00 25.64 -29.88
N PRO A 45 -49.84 25.36 -28.86
CA PRO A 45 -49.74 26.14 -27.61
C PRO A 45 -50.12 25.39 -26.30
N SER A 46 -49.63 25.94 -25.18
CA SER A 46 -50.08 25.74 -23.76
C SER A 46 -51.53 26.26 -23.58
N PRO A 47 -52.34 26.00 -22.50
CA PRO A 47 -51.93 25.96 -21.07
C PRO A 47 -52.75 25.10 -20.06
N HIS A 48 -52.30 25.15 -18.79
CA HIS A 48 -53.03 24.93 -17.52
C HIS A 48 -53.55 23.52 -17.14
N SER A 49 -53.00 22.94 -16.06
CA SER A 49 -53.57 23.02 -14.69
C SER A 49 -53.13 21.85 -13.79
N ASN A 50 -52.83 22.20 -12.54
CA ASN A 50 -52.53 21.31 -11.41
C ASN A 50 -53.57 20.20 -11.20
N LYS A 51 -53.11 19.00 -10.81
CA LYS A 51 -53.64 18.21 -9.68
C LYS A 51 -52.74 17.01 -9.39
N ARG A 52 -52.25 16.92 -8.14
CA ARG A 52 -51.73 15.68 -7.51
C ARG A 52 -52.87 14.67 -7.34
N PRO A 53 -52.55 13.37 -7.19
CA PRO A 53 -52.66 12.83 -5.83
C PRO A 53 -51.48 11.95 -5.42
N THR A 54 -51.20 12.04 -4.12
CA THR A 54 -50.41 11.15 -3.28
C THR A 54 -51.06 9.77 -3.17
N LEU A 55 -50.27 8.69 -3.28
CA LEU A 55 -50.60 7.41 -2.66
C LEU A 55 -49.33 6.79 -2.07
N ALA A 56 -49.32 6.69 -0.74
CA ALA A 56 -48.32 5.97 0.03
C ALA A 56 -48.73 4.49 0.11
N LEU A 57 -47.78 3.59 -0.14
CA LEU A 57 -47.92 2.16 0.15
C LEU A 57 -46.71 1.73 0.98
N TYR A 58 -47.00 1.42 2.24
CA TYR A 58 -46.10 0.77 3.19
C TYR A 58 -46.22 -0.74 2.97
N VAL A 59 -45.10 -1.44 2.75
CA VAL A 59 -45.05 -2.90 2.87
C VAL A 59 -43.86 -3.23 3.75
N SER A 60 -44.16 -3.82 4.91
CA SER A 60 -43.21 -4.44 5.81
C SER A 60 -43.20 -5.95 5.52
N THR A 61 -42.02 -6.54 5.39
CA THR A 61 -41.85 -7.99 5.38
C THR A 61 -40.73 -8.35 6.35
N GLU A 62 -41.11 -9.00 7.46
CA GLU A 62 -40.19 -9.64 8.39
C GLU A 62 -39.70 -10.97 7.78
N TYR A 63 -38.38 -11.18 7.73
CA TYR A 63 -37.79 -12.49 7.45
C TYR A 63 -37.29 -13.12 8.74
N LYS A 64 -37.88 -14.27 9.09
CA LYS A 64 -37.50 -15.13 10.22
C LYS A 64 -36.65 -16.27 9.67
N LEU A 65 -35.34 -16.25 9.92
CA LEU A 65 -34.41 -17.32 9.54
C LEU A 65 -34.20 -18.28 10.73
N HIS A 66 -34.65 -19.53 10.57
CA HIS A 66 -34.21 -20.67 11.39
C HIS A 66 -33.06 -21.39 10.66
N PRO A 67 -31.96 -21.77 11.34
CA PRO A 67 -30.85 -22.50 10.72
C PRO A 67 -31.12 -24.01 10.60
N PRO A 68 -30.60 -24.69 9.56
CA PRO A 68 -30.74 -26.13 9.38
C PRO A 68 -29.88 -26.96 10.34
N GLU A 69 -30.44 -28.07 10.77
CA GLU A 69 -29.99 -29.00 11.82
C GLU A 69 -28.85 -29.93 11.35
N GLU A 70 -27.76 -29.39 10.82
CA GLU A 70 -26.60 -30.20 10.42
C GLU A 70 -25.23 -29.55 10.72
N ALA A 71 -25.18 -28.69 11.75
CA ALA A 71 -23.95 -28.04 12.22
C ALA A 71 -23.62 -28.32 13.70
N ARG A 72 -24.11 -29.44 14.26
CA ARG A 72 -23.91 -29.81 15.67
C ARG A 72 -23.16 -31.13 15.92
N ARG A 73 -22.72 -31.84 14.88
CA ARG A 73 -22.02 -33.13 15.05
C ARG A 73 -20.51 -33.12 14.79
N THR A 74 -19.92 -31.99 14.43
CA THR A 74 -18.48 -31.90 14.09
C THR A 74 -17.65 -31.11 15.11
N LEU A 75 -18.23 -30.75 16.27
CA LEU A 75 -17.55 -29.99 17.33
C LEU A 75 -17.16 -30.82 18.57
N SER A 76 -17.65 -32.06 18.70
CA SER A 76 -17.31 -32.94 19.82
C SER A 76 -16.05 -33.79 19.62
N PHE A 77 -15.41 -33.75 18.46
CA PHE A 77 -14.17 -34.48 18.19
C PHE A 77 -12.88 -33.65 18.34
N TYR A 78 -12.98 -32.33 18.50
CA TYR A 78 -11.82 -31.43 18.55
C TYR A 78 -11.46 -30.89 19.95
N LEU A 79 -12.21 -31.24 20.99
CA LEU A 79 -11.98 -30.78 22.38
C LEU A 79 -11.59 -31.91 23.35
N LYS A 80 -10.89 -32.95 22.88
CA LYS A 80 -10.37 -34.01 23.76
C LYS A 80 -8.99 -34.54 23.37
N LYS A 81 -8.04 -33.63 23.15
CA LYS A 81 -6.60 -33.99 23.05
C LYS A 81 -5.65 -32.81 23.26
N ARG A 82 -5.70 -32.17 24.43
CA ARG A 82 -4.57 -31.39 24.97
C ARG A 82 -4.55 -31.54 26.49
N GLU A 83 -4.05 -32.68 26.95
CA GLU A 83 -3.44 -32.79 28.27
C GLU A 83 -1.95 -33.04 28.05
N MET A 84 -1.10 -32.10 28.48
CA MET A 84 0.33 -32.27 28.68
C MET A 84 0.67 -31.62 30.03
N PRO A 85 1.49 -32.25 30.88
CA PRO A 85 1.66 -31.84 32.27
C PRO A 85 2.59 -30.63 32.41
N ALA A 86 2.20 -29.71 33.29
CA ALA A 86 3.00 -28.57 33.74
C ALA A 86 4.15 -29.06 34.64
N ALA A 87 5.39 -28.72 34.26
CA ALA A 87 6.55 -28.81 35.14
C ALA A 87 6.67 -27.53 35.97
N ALA A 88 6.72 -27.70 37.29
CA ALA A 88 6.89 -26.64 38.26
C ALA A 88 8.31 -26.04 38.20
N MET A 89 8.41 -24.72 38.03
CA MET A 89 9.63 -23.96 38.30
C MET A 89 9.32 -23.01 39.46
N THR A 90 10.02 -23.25 40.56
CA THR A 90 9.95 -22.51 41.82
C THR A 90 10.47 -21.08 41.67
N ALA A 91 9.69 -20.12 42.16
CA ALA A 91 10.07 -18.72 42.29
C ALA A 91 11.09 -18.54 43.43
N ASN A 92 12.14 -17.75 43.17
CA ASN A 92 12.87 -17.06 44.22
C ASN A 92 12.81 -15.55 43.93
N ALA A 93 12.24 -14.83 44.90
CA ALA A 93 12.20 -13.37 44.96
C ALA A 93 13.48 -12.84 45.65
N ILE A 94 13.57 -11.50 45.75
CA ILE A 94 14.56 -10.67 46.47
C ILE A 94 15.66 -10.16 45.50
N LEU A 95 15.96 -8.86 45.32
CA LEU A 95 15.80 -7.66 46.14
C LEU A 95 15.79 -6.39 45.25
N THR A 96 15.12 -5.37 45.77
CA THR A 96 15.10 -3.95 45.42
C THR A 96 16.45 -3.30 45.12
N ALA A 97 16.51 -2.39 44.13
CA ALA A 97 17.09 -1.03 44.27
C ALA A 97 17.07 -0.25 42.94
N ALA A 98 16.50 0.96 42.98
CA ALA A 98 16.74 2.07 42.06
C ALA A 98 16.80 3.35 42.91
N PRO A 99 17.23 4.51 42.39
CA PRO A 99 18.36 4.82 41.51
C PRO A 99 19.33 5.81 42.22
N PRO A 100 20.35 6.38 41.55
CA PRO A 100 20.53 7.81 41.75
C PRO A 100 20.78 8.62 40.48
N THR A 101 20.12 9.77 40.48
CA THR A 101 20.27 10.96 39.63
C THR A 101 21.63 11.63 39.85
N LEU A 102 22.34 11.99 38.77
CA LEU A 102 23.45 12.95 38.82
C LEU A 102 23.49 13.86 37.58
N HIS A 103 23.24 15.14 37.82
CA HIS A 103 23.70 16.32 37.07
C HIS A 103 23.98 17.42 38.13
N PRO A 104 24.64 18.53 37.82
CA PRO A 104 25.83 18.75 36.98
C PRO A 104 26.94 19.46 37.82
N LEU A 105 28.22 19.39 37.40
CA LEU A 105 29.26 20.26 37.97
C LEU A 105 29.98 21.04 36.88
N LEU A 106 29.70 22.34 36.89
CA LEU A 106 30.34 23.41 36.14
C LEU A 106 31.68 23.74 36.82
N SER A 107 32.78 23.76 36.07
CA SER A 107 34.11 24.17 36.57
C SER A 107 34.42 25.61 36.09
N PRO A 108 34.89 26.53 36.96
CA PRO A 108 35.35 27.84 36.54
C PRO A 108 36.83 27.86 36.12
N LEU A 109 37.17 28.69 35.12
CA LEU A 109 38.55 29.02 34.72
C LEU A 109 39.29 29.81 35.81
N PRO A 110 40.63 29.69 35.92
CA PRO A 110 41.47 30.63 36.65
C PRO A 110 41.94 31.81 35.77
N PRO A 111 42.25 32.98 36.36
CA PRO A 111 42.81 34.13 35.65
C PRO A 111 44.34 34.06 35.60
N ASN A 112 44.94 34.39 34.46
CA ASN A 112 46.38 34.62 34.36
C ASN A 112 46.64 36.08 33.98
N HIS A 113 47.18 36.82 34.95
CA HIS A 113 47.93 38.05 34.73
C HIS A 113 49.40 37.70 34.48
N SER A 114 50.02 38.32 33.48
CA SER A 114 51.46 38.56 33.49
C SER A 114 51.84 39.74 32.60
N SER A 115 52.51 40.71 33.23
CA SER A 115 53.22 41.83 32.63
C SER A 115 54.17 41.38 31.53
N PHE A 116 54.16 42.09 30.40
CA PHE A 116 55.26 42.06 29.45
C PHE A 116 55.88 43.46 29.33
N HIS A 117 57.17 43.52 29.67
CA HIS A 117 58.04 44.66 29.45
C HIS A 117 58.31 44.84 27.95
N GLY A 118 58.14 46.08 27.48
CA GLY A 118 58.45 46.46 26.11
C GLY A 118 59.95 46.48 25.84
N VAL A 119 60.37 45.72 24.84
CA VAL A 119 61.65 45.90 24.16
C VAL A 119 61.35 46.25 22.71
N SER A 120 61.71 47.47 22.32
CA SER A 120 61.55 47.98 20.95
C SER A 120 62.68 47.43 20.08
N LEU A 121 62.37 46.40 19.29
CA LEU A 121 63.26 45.89 18.24
C LEU A 121 62.89 46.56 16.91
N LYS A 122 63.79 47.41 16.41
CA LYS A 122 63.75 47.95 15.05
C LYS A 122 64.08 46.81 14.07
N LEU A 123 63.08 46.33 13.33
CA LEU A 123 63.29 45.46 12.17
C LEU A 123 63.42 46.29 10.88
N PRO A 124 64.32 45.90 9.95
CA PRO A 124 64.42 46.51 8.63
C PRO A 124 63.18 46.15 7.79
N ARG A 125 62.64 47.16 7.11
CA ARG A 125 61.49 47.06 6.21
C ARG A 125 61.90 46.34 4.93
N GLN A 126 61.86 45.00 4.95
CA GLN A 126 61.91 44.20 3.73
C GLN A 126 60.51 44.12 3.12
N SER A 127 60.40 44.59 1.88
CA SER A 127 59.22 44.45 1.04
C SER A 127 59.05 42.98 0.66
N PHE A 128 58.23 42.27 1.41
CA PHE A 128 57.76 40.93 1.03
C PHE A 128 56.66 41.09 -0.02
N SER A 129 56.99 40.76 -1.26
CA SER A 129 55.98 40.51 -2.29
C SER A 129 55.22 39.24 -1.91
N PHE A 130 54.04 39.41 -1.29
CA PHE A 130 53.11 38.31 -1.09
C PHE A 130 52.54 37.90 -2.46
N SER A 131 53.12 36.87 -3.07
CA SER A 131 52.40 36.12 -4.11
C SER A 131 51.19 35.47 -3.45
N LEU A 132 50.01 36.06 -3.65
CA LEU A 132 48.73 35.36 -3.46
C LEU A 132 48.69 34.21 -4.48
N ALA A 133 49.24 33.06 -4.09
CA ALA A 133 48.94 31.82 -4.77
C ALA A 133 47.47 31.51 -4.50
N ALA A 134 46.61 31.82 -5.46
CA ALA A 134 45.22 31.42 -5.44
C ALA A 134 45.16 29.89 -5.36
N LYS A 135 44.89 29.35 -4.16
CA LYS A 135 44.56 27.94 -4.00
C LYS A 135 43.33 27.68 -4.86
N LYS A 136 43.53 26.91 -5.93
CA LYS A 136 42.45 26.39 -6.78
C LYS A 136 41.49 25.64 -5.87
N GLN A 137 40.37 26.26 -5.51
CA GLN A 137 39.33 25.62 -4.72
C GLN A 137 38.80 24.47 -5.56
N GLN A 138 39.10 23.24 -5.13
CA GLN A 138 38.45 22.07 -5.71
C GLN A 138 36.97 22.14 -5.35
N PRO A 139 36.07 21.82 -6.29
CA PRO A 139 34.65 21.81 -5.99
C PRO A 139 34.40 20.73 -4.93
N LEU A 140 33.85 21.16 -3.79
CA LEU A 140 33.29 20.23 -2.82
C LEU A 140 32.06 19.61 -3.49
N PHE A 141 32.17 18.34 -3.89
CA PHE A 141 31.00 17.56 -4.22
C PHE A 141 30.22 17.34 -2.93
N VAL A 142 29.10 18.06 -2.80
CA VAL A 142 28.10 17.74 -1.78
C VAL A 142 27.47 16.43 -2.22
N VAL A 143 27.87 15.32 -1.59
CA VAL A 143 27.17 14.05 -1.76
C VAL A 143 25.80 14.25 -1.13
N SER A 144 24.77 14.29 -1.97
CA SER A 144 23.38 14.35 -1.55
C SER A 144 23.09 13.18 -0.61
N ALA A 145 22.50 13.47 0.55
CA ALA A 145 22.23 12.43 1.52
C ALA A 145 21.09 11.52 1.02
N ALA A 146 21.29 10.21 1.10
CA ALA A 146 20.27 9.21 0.81
C ALA A 146 18.99 9.49 1.61
N LYS A 147 17.85 9.52 0.93
CA LYS A 147 16.53 9.62 1.57
C LYS A 147 16.12 8.25 2.05
N LYS A 148 15.41 8.21 3.18
CA LYS A 148 14.92 6.98 3.79
C LYS A 148 13.49 7.16 4.22
N ALA A 149 12.75 6.06 4.24
CA ALA A 149 11.40 5.99 4.78
C ALA A 149 11.19 4.63 5.44
N VAL A 150 10.20 4.53 6.32
CA VAL A 150 9.84 3.26 6.96
C VAL A 150 8.33 3.08 6.96
N ALA A 151 7.87 1.85 6.75
CA ALA A 151 6.51 1.43 6.98
C ALA A 151 6.51 0.25 7.96
N VAL A 152 5.71 0.37 9.02
CA VAL A 152 5.43 -0.75 9.93
C VAL A 152 4.10 -1.36 9.49
N LEU A 153 4.15 -2.60 9.05
CA LEU A 153 2.99 -3.32 8.54
C LEU A 153 2.26 -4.00 9.70
N LYS A 154 0.97 -3.72 9.80
CA LYS A 154 0.05 -4.36 10.75
C LYS A 154 -1.28 -4.67 10.04
N GLY A 155 -1.96 -5.69 10.50
CA GLY A 155 -3.24 -6.13 9.96
C GLY A 155 -4.19 -6.65 11.03
N THR A 156 -5.31 -7.21 10.60
CA THR A 156 -6.30 -7.85 11.49
C THR A 156 -5.90 -9.27 11.92
N SER A 157 -4.81 -9.79 11.36
CA SER A 157 -4.24 -11.11 11.65
C SER A 157 -2.97 -11.00 12.50
N SER A 158 -2.24 -12.11 12.66
CA SER A 158 -0.90 -12.14 13.26
C SER A 158 0.21 -11.66 12.31
N VAL A 159 -0.12 -11.22 11.09
CA VAL A 159 0.86 -10.76 10.11
C VAL A 159 1.37 -9.37 10.51
N GLU A 160 2.68 -9.26 10.64
CA GLU A 160 3.35 -8.00 10.95
C GLU A 160 4.73 -7.93 10.29
N GLY A 161 5.21 -6.72 10.04
CA GLY A 161 6.54 -6.53 9.47
C GLY A 161 7.03 -5.10 9.50
N VAL A 162 8.27 -4.93 9.08
CA VAL A 162 8.89 -3.62 8.89
C VAL A 162 9.50 -3.60 7.51
N VAL A 163 9.22 -2.53 6.77
CA VAL A 163 9.81 -2.28 5.46
C VAL A 163 10.50 -0.93 5.46
N THR A 164 11.75 -0.90 5.01
CA THR A 164 12.51 0.34 4.89
C THR A 164 12.81 0.65 3.44
N LEU A 165 12.67 1.91 3.06
CA LEU A 165 13.08 2.44 1.77
C LEU A 165 14.38 3.22 1.92
N SER A 166 15.24 3.15 0.91
CA SER A 166 16.37 4.06 0.75
C SER A 166 16.56 4.42 -0.72
N GLN A 167 16.78 5.71 -0.99
CA GLN A 167 16.98 6.23 -2.33
C GLN A 167 18.12 7.25 -2.35
N GLU A 168 19.13 6.99 -3.17
CA GLU A 168 20.16 7.97 -3.55
C GLU A 168 19.58 8.97 -4.56
N GLU A 169 20.12 10.19 -4.63
CA GLU A 169 19.57 11.22 -5.51
C GLU A 169 19.54 10.76 -6.99
N GLY A 170 18.36 10.80 -7.60
CA GLY A 170 18.13 10.39 -8.99
C GLY A 170 18.23 8.88 -9.24
N GLY A 171 18.47 8.07 -8.21
CA GLY A 171 18.60 6.61 -8.31
C GLY A 171 17.29 5.85 -8.06
N PRO A 172 17.30 4.52 -8.27
CA PRO A 172 16.19 3.65 -7.89
C PRO A 172 16.05 3.59 -6.36
N THR A 173 14.85 3.22 -5.91
CA THR A 173 14.56 3.00 -4.50
C THR A 173 14.87 1.55 -4.15
N THR A 174 15.67 1.34 -3.11
CA THR A 174 15.87 0.02 -2.49
C THR A 174 14.85 -0.17 -1.38
N VAL A 175 14.19 -1.33 -1.37
CA VAL A 175 13.15 -1.74 -0.43
C VAL A 175 13.67 -2.95 0.33
N ASN A 176 13.90 -2.83 1.64
CA ASN A 176 14.24 -3.97 2.48
C ASN A 176 12.99 -4.39 3.26
N VAL A 177 12.54 -5.61 3.02
CA VAL A 177 11.28 -6.16 3.54
C VAL A 177 11.60 -7.23 4.56
N ARG A 178 10.97 -7.16 5.73
CA ARG A 178 10.89 -8.29 6.66
C ARG A 178 9.49 -8.40 7.25
N ILE A 179 8.78 -9.46 6.88
CA ILE A 179 7.38 -9.72 7.30
C ILE A 179 7.30 -11.13 7.89
N THR A 180 6.50 -11.29 8.93
CA THR A 180 6.32 -12.54 9.67
C THR A 180 4.84 -12.86 9.83
N GLY A 181 4.53 -14.14 10.14
CA GLY A 181 3.16 -14.60 10.35
C GLY A 181 2.40 -14.91 9.05
N LEU A 182 3.10 -14.94 7.91
CA LEU A 182 2.54 -15.30 6.60
C LEU A 182 2.36 -16.81 6.48
N THR A 183 1.49 -17.24 5.56
CA THR A 183 1.50 -18.63 5.10
C THR A 183 2.75 -18.89 4.25
N PRO A 184 3.37 -20.08 4.26
CA PRO A 184 4.48 -20.36 3.36
C PRO A 184 4.08 -20.23 1.89
N GLY A 185 4.91 -19.56 1.08
CA GLY A 185 4.66 -19.35 -0.35
C GLY A 185 4.70 -17.89 -0.80
N PRO A 186 4.33 -17.63 -2.06
CA PRO A 186 4.29 -16.29 -2.63
C PRO A 186 3.11 -15.47 -2.12
N HIS A 187 3.35 -14.17 -1.93
CA HIS A 187 2.36 -13.18 -1.53
C HIS A 187 2.53 -11.91 -2.37
N GLY A 188 1.43 -11.44 -2.97
CA GLY A 188 1.42 -10.17 -3.70
C GLY A 188 1.82 -9.00 -2.80
N PHE A 189 2.61 -8.09 -3.33
CA PHE A 189 3.24 -7.03 -2.55
C PHE A 189 3.20 -5.72 -3.32
N HIS A 190 2.39 -4.78 -2.84
CA HIS A 190 2.04 -3.60 -3.62
C HIS A 190 2.10 -2.32 -2.79
N LEU A 191 2.50 -1.25 -3.45
CA LEU A 191 2.30 0.10 -2.95
C LEU A 191 0.92 0.60 -3.39
N HIS A 192 0.07 0.92 -2.43
CA HIS A 192 -1.29 1.41 -2.62
C HIS A 192 -1.34 2.94 -2.62
N GLU A 193 -2.37 3.50 -3.24
CA GLU A 193 -2.47 4.93 -3.51
C GLU A 193 -2.49 5.79 -2.24
N TYR A 194 -3.22 5.37 -1.20
CA TYR A 194 -3.44 6.18 -0.01
C TYR A 194 -2.77 5.57 1.22
N GLY A 195 -2.19 6.44 2.07
CA GLY A 195 -1.77 6.12 3.43
C GLY A 195 -2.94 6.07 4.42
N ASP A 196 -4.16 5.84 3.97
CA ASP A 196 -5.36 5.82 4.81
C ASP A 196 -5.58 4.40 5.35
N THR A 197 -5.53 4.28 6.68
CA THR A 197 -5.77 3.03 7.43
C THR A 197 -7.01 3.10 8.33
N THR A 198 -7.87 4.10 8.14
CA THR A 198 -9.08 4.33 8.97
C THR A 198 -10.08 3.17 8.93
N ASN A 199 -10.20 2.48 7.79
CA ASN A 199 -10.96 1.23 7.64
C ASN A 199 -10.02 0.04 7.40
N GLY A 200 -8.92 0.00 8.15
CA GLY A 200 -7.83 -0.96 7.96
C GLY A 200 -7.23 -0.84 6.56
N CYS A 201 -6.71 -1.96 6.04
CA CYS A 201 -6.02 -1.96 4.76
C CYS A 201 -6.92 -1.72 3.56
N MET A 202 -8.25 -1.74 3.71
CA MET A 202 -9.17 -1.45 2.60
C MET A 202 -9.16 0.03 2.22
N SER A 203 -8.96 0.94 3.19
CA SER A 203 -8.90 2.37 2.93
C SER A 203 -7.69 2.81 2.12
N THR A 204 -6.67 1.97 1.96
CA THR A 204 -5.46 2.33 1.20
C THR A 204 -5.73 2.50 -0.31
N GLY A 205 -6.93 2.12 -0.79
CA GLY A 205 -7.34 2.31 -2.18
C GLY A 205 -6.77 1.23 -3.11
N ALA A 206 -6.64 1.57 -4.40
CA ALA A 206 -6.05 0.69 -5.42
C ALA A 206 -4.51 0.75 -5.38
N HIS A 207 -3.85 -0.01 -6.25
CA HIS A 207 -2.40 0.12 -6.45
C HIS A 207 -2.06 1.54 -6.91
N PHE A 208 -0.92 2.06 -6.49
CA PHE A 208 -0.46 3.37 -6.91
C PHE A 208 -0.17 3.39 -8.42
N ASN A 209 -0.97 4.14 -9.18
CA ASN A 209 -0.95 4.12 -10.64
C ASN A 209 -1.00 5.54 -11.25
N PRO A 210 0.07 6.33 -11.12
CA PRO A 210 0.09 7.70 -11.64
C PRO A 210 0.01 7.75 -13.18
N ASN A 211 0.45 6.68 -13.85
CA ASN A 211 0.52 6.58 -15.31
C ASN A 211 -0.74 5.98 -15.95
N LYS A 212 -1.70 5.52 -15.14
CA LYS A 212 -2.98 4.91 -15.58
C LYS A 212 -2.77 3.71 -16.52
N LEU A 213 -1.78 2.88 -16.21
CA LEU A 213 -1.51 1.63 -16.93
C LEU A 213 -2.32 0.48 -16.33
N THR A 214 -2.31 -0.68 -16.96
CA THR A 214 -2.80 -1.92 -16.35
C THR A 214 -1.75 -2.50 -15.41
N HIS A 215 -2.19 -3.39 -14.52
CA HIS A 215 -1.30 -4.14 -13.63
C HIS A 215 -0.34 -5.05 -14.42
N GLY A 216 0.88 -5.27 -13.88
CA GLY A 216 1.89 -6.15 -14.46
C GLY A 216 3.04 -6.49 -13.50
N ALA A 217 4.02 -7.26 -13.97
CA ALA A 217 5.22 -7.60 -13.17
C ALA A 217 6.14 -6.39 -12.99
N PRO A 218 7.03 -6.37 -11.98
CA PRO A 218 7.99 -5.28 -11.79
C PRO A 218 8.89 -4.99 -13.00
N GLU A 219 9.25 -6.02 -13.74
CA GLU A 219 10.07 -5.93 -14.96
C GLU A 219 9.30 -5.50 -16.22
N ASP A 220 7.97 -5.49 -16.18
CA ASP A 220 7.14 -5.15 -17.33
C ASP A 220 7.10 -3.63 -17.57
N GLU A 221 7.09 -3.21 -18.84
CA GLU A 221 6.89 -1.79 -19.20
C GLU A 221 5.47 -1.31 -18.87
N ILE A 222 4.49 -2.20 -19.03
CA ILE A 222 3.09 -1.95 -18.71
C ILE A 222 2.80 -2.53 -17.33
N ARG A 223 2.82 -1.65 -16.32
CA ARG A 223 2.53 -1.96 -14.92
C ARG A 223 2.04 -0.73 -14.19
N HIS A 224 1.40 -0.90 -13.04
CA HIS A 224 1.28 0.20 -12.10
C HIS A 224 2.65 0.49 -11.46
N ALA A 225 2.86 1.75 -11.05
CA ALA A 225 4.08 2.13 -10.34
C ALA A 225 4.21 1.39 -8.99
N GLY A 226 3.08 1.05 -8.36
CA GLY A 226 3.05 0.32 -7.11
C GLY A 226 3.17 -1.21 -7.21
N ASP A 227 3.29 -1.79 -8.41
CA ASP A 227 3.33 -3.24 -8.58
C ASP A 227 4.72 -3.81 -8.25
N LEU A 228 5.00 -4.23 -7.02
CA LEU A 228 6.33 -4.75 -6.62
C LEU A 228 6.43 -6.28 -6.73
N GLY A 229 5.40 -6.94 -7.29
CA GLY A 229 5.35 -8.37 -7.55
C GLY A 229 5.11 -9.18 -6.28
N ASN A 230 5.79 -10.32 -6.17
CA ASN A 230 5.64 -11.24 -5.05
C ASN A 230 6.84 -11.22 -4.11
N ILE A 231 6.56 -11.31 -2.81
CA ILE A 231 7.53 -11.75 -1.80
C ILE A 231 7.24 -13.20 -1.42
N VAL A 232 8.27 -13.96 -1.02
CA VAL A 232 8.12 -15.38 -0.71
C VAL A 232 8.38 -15.62 0.77
N ALA A 233 7.36 -16.12 1.48
CA ALA A 233 7.47 -16.54 2.86
C ALA A 233 8.00 -17.98 2.94
N ASN A 234 8.97 -18.20 3.83
CA ASN A 234 9.52 -19.52 4.11
C ASN A 234 8.55 -20.39 4.96
N ALA A 235 8.99 -21.61 5.32
CA ALA A 235 8.19 -22.54 6.11
C ALA A 235 7.81 -22.02 7.52
N ASP A 236 8.57 -21.06 8.05
CA ASP A 236 8.29 -20.41 9.34
C ASP A 236 7.36 -19.19 9.20
N GLY A 237 6.86 -18.93 7.98
CA GLY A 237 6.00 -17.78 7.69
C GLY A 237 6.74 -16.44 7.66
N VAL A 238 8.05 -16.46 7.36
CA VAL A 238 8.90 -15.27 7.28
C VAL A 238 9.28 -14.99 5.82
N ALA A 239 8.99 -13.78 5.36
CA ALA A 239 9.48 -13.24 4.09
C ALA A 239 10.52 -12.15 4.38
N GLU A 240 11.76 -12.35 3.92
CA GLU A 240 12.86 -11.40 4.06
C GLU A 240 13.56 -11.23 2.72
N VAL A 241 13.46 -10.05 2.11
CA VAL A 241 13.90 -9.79 0.74
C VAL A 241 14.29 -8.33 0.54
N THR A 242 15.23 -8.09 -0.38
CA THR A 242 15.57 -6.76 -0.88
C THR A 242 15.08 -6.63 -2.33
N ILE A 243 14.28 -5.60 -2.60
CA ILE A 243 13.77 -5.24 -3.93
C ILE A 243 14.41 -3.91 -4.34
N VAL A 244 14.69 -3.72 -5.63
CA VAL A 244 15.13 -2.45 -6.19
C VAL A 244 14.17 -2.06 -7.31
N ASP A 245 13.54 -0.89 -7.19
CA ASP A 245 12.51 -0.44 -8.13
C ASP A 245 12.68 1.04 -8.50
N SER A 246 12.41 1.37 -9.77
CA SER A 246 12.62 2.71 -10.35
C SER A 246 11.35 3.56 -10.43
N GLN A 247 10.18 3.04 -10.06
CA GLN A 247 8.88 3.71 -10.18
C GLN A 247 8.31 4.23 -8.84
N ILE A 248 8.97 3.94 -7.71
CA ILE A 248 8.57 4.34 -6.36
C ILE A 248 9.54 5.36 -5.71
N PRO A 249 9.70 6.57 -6.27
CA PRO A 249 10.65 7.54 -5.73
C PRO A 249 10.20 8.07 -4.36
N LEU A 250 11.17 8.51 -3.55
CA LEU A 250 10.91 9.14 -2.25
C LEU A 250 10.67 10.66 -2.35
N THR A 251 10.82 11.24 -3.55
CA THR A 251 10.55 12.67 -3.81
C THR A 251 9.99 12.95 -5.19
N GLY A 252 9.50 14.17 -5.36
CA GLY A 252 8.89 14.63 -6.61
C GLY A 252 7.40 14.33 -6.67
N PRO A 253 6.78 14.53 -7.85
CA PRO A 253 5.32 14.42 -8.01
C PRO A 253 4.78 13.01 -7.70
N ASN A 254 5.59 11.98 -7.93
CA ASN A 254 5.24 10.59 -7.69
C ASN A 254 5.82 10.04 -6.39
N ALA A 255 6.19 10.91 -5.44
CA ALA A 255 6.72 10.48 -4.16
C ALA A 255 5.79 9.48 -3.45
N VAL A 256 6.37 8.45 -2.86
CA VAL A 256 5.60 7.40 -2.16
C VAL A 256 5.48 7.62 -0.65
N ILE A 257 6.11 8.68 -0.12
CA ILE A 257 5.92 9.11 1.26
C ILE A 257 4.44 9.47 1.48
N GLY A 258 3.86 9.00 2.59
CA GLY A 258 2.43 9.16 2.90
C GLY A 258 1.50 8.20 2.16
N ARG A 259 2.05 7.25 1.38
CA ARG A 259 1.29 6.13 0.77
C ARG A 259 1.46 4.86 1.60
N ALA A 260 0.64 3.85 1.36
CA ALA A 260 0.69 2.59 2.09
C ALA A 260 1.32 1.47 1.29
N LEU A 261 2.10 0.63 1.95
CA LEU A 261 2.50 -0.67 1.45
C LEU A 261 1.51 -1.72 1.95
N VAL A 262 1.21 -2.72 1.12
CA VAL A 262 0.28 -3.81 1.43
C VAL A 262 0.89 -5.15 1.04
N VAL A 263 0.80 -6.13 1.93
CA VAL A 263 1.04 -7.55 1.62
C VAL A 263 -0.29 -8.28 1.51
N HIS A 264 -0.44 -9.05 0.44
CA HIS A 264 -1.67 -9.73 0.08
C HIS A 264 -1.69 -11.20 0.52
N GLU A 265 -2.88 -11.79 0.51
CA GLU A 265 -3.12 -13.17 0.93
C GLU A 265 -2.60 -14.19 -0.07
N LEU A 266 -2.78 -13.93 -1.36
CA LEU A 266 -2.44 -14.86 -2.44
C LEU A 266 -1.26 -14.36 -3.26
N GLU A 267 -0.77 -15.24 -4.12
CA GLU A 267 0.15 -14.89 -5.20
C GLU A 267 -0.46 -13.84 -6.12
N ASP A 268 0.32 -12.83 -6.44
CA ASP A 268 0.07 -11.93 -7.56
C ASP A 268 0.41 -12.64 -8.88
N ASP A 269 -0.57 -12.77 -9.76
CA ASP A 269 -0.45 -13.39 -11.08
C ASP A 269 0.28 -12.53 -12.13
N LEU A 270 0.73 -11.32 -11.74
CA LEU A 270 1.53 -10.39 -12.53
C LEU A 270 0.83 -9.94 -13.82
N GLY A 271 -0.51 -9.94 -13.84
CA GLY A 271 -1.32 -9.64 -15.01
C GLY A 271 -1.42 -10.79 -16.02
N LYS A 272 -0.87 -11.97 -15.69
CA LYS A 272 -0.67 -13.10 -16.62
C LYS A 272 -1.59 -14.29 -16.31
N GLY A 273 -2.44 -14.18 -15.28
CA GLY A 273 -3.32 -15.26 -14.82
C GLY A 273 -4.60 -15.50 -15.63
N GLY A 274 -4.98 -14.57 -16.52
CA GLY A 274 -6.20 -14.70 -17.34
C GLY A 274 -7.52 -14.53 -16.57
N HIS A 275 -7.48 -14.08 -15.32
CA HIS A 275 -8.64 -13.71 -14.52
C HIS A 275 -9.06 -12.27 -14.83
N GLU A 276 -10.33 -11.91 -14.62
CA GLU A 276 -10.81 -10.54 -14.85
C GLU A 276 -10.09 -9.49 -13.98
N LEU A 277 -9.59 -9.93 -12.82
CA LEU A 277 -8.81 -9.10 -11.89
C LEU A 277 -7.30 -9.12 -12.15
N SER A 278 -6.79 -9.96 -13.06
CA SER A 278 -5.35 -10.06 -13.34
C SER A 278 -4.78 -8.69 -13.73
N LEU A 279 -5.41 -8.00 -14.69
CA LEU A 279 -4.94 -6.70 -15.18
C LEU A 279 -5.23 -5.51 -14.24
N THR A 280 -5.78 -5.76 -13.04
CA THR A 280 -6.09 -4.70 -12.06
C THR A 280 -5.41 -4.91 -10.72
N THR A 281 -5.47 -6.12 -10.16
CA THR A 281 -4.96 -6.42 -8.81
C THR A 281 -4.04 -7.64 -8.78
N GLY A 282 -3.68 -8.19 -9.95
CA GLY A 282 -2.93 -9.44 -10.02
C GLY A 282 -3.66 -10.64 -9.42
N ASN A 283 -4.98 -10.51 -9.20
CA ASN A 283 -5.79 -11.50 -8.48
C ASN A 283 -5.22 -11.93 -7.09
N ALA A 284 -4.45 -11.06 -6.41
CA ALA A 284 -3.73 -11.40 -5.17
C ALA A 284 -4.62 -11.55 -3.90
N GLY A 285 -5.94 -11.37 -4.03
CA GLY A 285 -6.88 -11.61 -2.92
C GLY A 285 -6.80 -10.59 -1.78
N GLY A 286 -7.01 -11.06 -0.54
CA GLY A 286 -7.16 -10.23 0.65
C GLY A 286 -5.92 -9.41 1.01
N ARG A 287 -6.09 -8.35 1.83
CA ARG A 287 -5.01 -7.49 2.31
C ARG A 287 -4.64 -7.88 3.74
N LEU A 288 -3.55 -8.62 3.92
CA LEU A 288 -3.20 -9.23 5.21
C LEU A 288 -2.67 -8.20 6.21
N ALA A 289 -1.77 -7.32 5.76
CA ALA A 289 -1.21 -6.25 6.56
C ALA A 289 -0.81 -5.07 5.68
N CYS A 290 -0.79 -3.88 6.27
CA CYS A 290 -0.44 -2.65 5.59
C CYS A 290 0.21 -1.65 6.54
N GLY A 291 0.93 -0.68 5.98
CA GLY A 291 1.56 0.40 6.73
C GLY A 291 1.87 1.58 5.84
N MET A 292 1.66 2.80 6.35
CA MET A 292 2.03 4.03 5.66
C MET A 292 3.55 4.24 5.74
N TYR A 293 4.14 4.78 4.67
CA TYR A 293 5.53 5.25 4.68
C TYR A 293 5.64 6.64 5.30
N GLU A 294 6.53 6.75 6.28
CA GLU A 294 6.92 7.99 6.97
C GLU A 294 8.43 8.27 6.83
#